data_AF-A0AAD7K486-F1
#
_entry.id   AF-A0AAD7K486-F1
#
_cell.length_a   1.000
_cell.length_b   1.000
_cell.length_c   1.000
_cell.angle_alpha   90.00
_cell.angle_beta   90.00
_cell.angle_gamma   90.00
#
_symmetry.space_group_name_H-M   'P 1'
#
loop_
_entity.id
_entity.type
_entity.pdbx_description
1 polymer ?
#
loop_
_entity_poly.entity_id
_entity_poly.type
_entity_poly.pdbx_seq_one_letter_code
_entity_poly.pdbx_strand_id
1 'polypeptide(L)'
;MTAAKDTVISAPELLELTLAQLPMRDLLATVPLVSRMWHAITLSPTLQRTLFFEPDPLSEPTQNPLLVELFPPFFTATPEDAQEYERCFGRWPAWPGTASTIMLMPWSKAPNTFKRKDASWRRMLVMQPPAKTMMIMETRRLRYGDHHRRAVLQDLSLCMGDLFDLAVPWLDYFASSFCIHWHHDMDQGDLTLAVRYTPGSSPRLEKKFYTDGTRANELRDRIDLAVKWETFNHV
;
A
#
# COMPACT_ATOMS: atom_id res chain seq x y z
N MET A 1 -8.66 10.99 -48.18
CA MET A 1 -8.24 11.93 -47.12
C MET A 1 -8.65 11.31 -45.80
N THR A 2 -7.73 10.65 -45.09
CA THR A 2 -7.98 10.18 -43.73
C THR A 2 -8.17 11.38 -42.83
N ALA A 3 -9.20 11.39 -41.99
CA ALA A 3 -9.45 12.50 -41.09
C ALA A 3 -8.29 12.60 -40.08
N ALA A 4 -7.97 13.81 -39.60
CA ALA A 4 -6.92 14.02 -38.61
C ALA A 4 -7.10 13.10 -37.37
N LYS A 5 -8.36 12.84 -36.98
CA LYS A 5 -8.74 11.89 -35.93
C LYS A 5 -8.25 10.47 -36.21
N ASP A 6 -8.45 9.97 -37.43
CA ASP A 6 -8.06 8.61 -37.81
C ASP A 6 -6.54 8.45 -37.81
N THR A 7 -5.83 9.54 -38.14
CA THR A 7 -4.36 9.58 -38.13
C THR A 7 -3.82 9.51 -36.70
N VAL A 8 -4.40 10.26 -35.76
CA VAL A 8 -4.02 10.23 -34.33
C VAL A 8 -4.29 8.86 -33.71
N ILE A 9 -5.45 8.25 -33.99
CA ILE A 9 -5.82 6.94 -33.43
C ILE A 9 -4.95 5.82 -34.01
N SER A 10 -4.45 5.98 -35.24
CA SER A 10 -3.61 4.97 -35.91
C SER A 10 -2.12 5.08 -35.58
N ALA A 11 -1.68 6.21 -35.00
CA ALA A 11 -0.29 6.42 -34.59
C ALA A 11 -0.13 6.03 -33.11
N PRO A 12 0.63 4.97 -32.78
CA PRO A 12 0.72 4.48 -31.41
C PRO A 12 1.32 5.50 -30.44
N GLU A 13 2.27 6.33 -30.88
CA GLU A 13 2.94 7.33 -30.05
C GLU A 13 1.99 8.48 -29.67
N LEU A 14 1.16 8.93 -30.62
CA LEU A 14 0.17 9.98 -30.36
C LEU A 14 -0.99 9.47 -29.50
N LEU A 15 -1.39 8.22 -29.73
CA LEU A 15 -2.40 7.57 -28.91
C LEU A 15 -1.90 7.37 -27.47
N GLU A 16 -0.66 6.94 -27.27
CA GLU A 16 -0.04 6.83 -25.94
C GLU A 16 -0.06 8.16 -25.18
N LEU A 17 0.37 9.26 -25.81
CA LEU A 17 0.34 10.59 -25.20
C LEU A 17 -1.09 11.05 -24.85
N THR A 18 -2.06 10.69 -25.69
CA THR A 18 -3.47 11.02 -25.42
C THR A 18 -4.03 10.21 -24.25
N LEU A 19 -3.71 8.91 -24.21
CA LEU A 19 -4.13 8.01 -23.13
C LEU A 19 -3.48 8.38 -21.80
N ALA A 20 -2.23 8.85 -21.81
CA ALA A 20 -1.52 9.29 -20.60
C ALA A 20 -2.24 10.42 -19.84
N GLN A 21 -3.10 11.18 -20.52
CA GLN A 21 -3.90 12.25 -19.91
C GLN A 21 -5.20 11.75 -19.27
N LEU A 22 -5.54 10.47 -19.40
CA LEU A 22 -6.77 9.90 -18.84
C LEU A 22 -6.62 9.50 -17.37
N PRO A 23 -7.72 9.49 -16.60
CA PRO A 23 -7.72 8.96 -15.24
C PRO A 23 -7.26 7.50 -15.21
N MET A 24 -6.51 7.14 -14.15
CA MET A 24 -5.96 5.79 -13.96
C MET A 24 -7.03 4.69 -14.05
N ARG A 25 -8.24 4.96 -13.56
CA ARG A 25 -9.38 4.02 -13.61
C ARG A 25 -9.76 3.65 -15.05
N ASP A 26 -9.79 4.64 -15.94
CA ASP A 26 -10.15 4.44 -17.35
C ASP A 26 -9.05 3.69 -18.10
N LEU A 27 -7.79 4.01 -17.81
CA LEU A 27 -6.63 3.30 -18.35
C LEU A 27 -6.63 1.80 -18.00
N LEU A 28 -7.16 1.43 -16.83
CA LEU A 28 -7.19 0.04 -16.37
C LEU A 28 -8.43 -0.73 -16.84
N ALA A 29 -9.60 -0.08 -16.83
CA ALA A 29 -10.88 -0.77 -17.01
C ALA A 29 -11.49 -0.57 -18.41
N THR A 30 -11.27 0.59 -19.02
CA THR A 30 -12.01 1.01 -20.23
C THR A 30 -11.12 0.89 -21.47
N VAL A 31 -9.92 1.46 -21.43
CA VAL A 31 -8.98 1.55 -22.56
C VAL A 31 -8.60 0.17 -23.13
N PRO A 32 -8.26 -0.86 -22.33
CA PRO A 32 -7.94 -2.19 -22.84
C PRO A 32 -9.07 -2.88 -23.60
N LEU A 33 -10.32 -2.51 -23.32
CA LEU A 33 -11.50 -3.15 -23.92
C LEU A 33 -11.89 -2.56 -25.28
N VAL A 34 -11.32 -1.41 -25.66
CA VAL A 34 -11.66 -0.72 -26.92
C VAL A 34 -11.12 -1.49 -28.12
N SER A 35 -9.85 -1.89 -28.09
CA SER A 35 -9.22 -2.68 -29.15
C SER A 35 -7.93 -3.35 -28.67
N ARG A 36 -7.45 -4.33 -29.43
CA ARG A 36 -6.15 -4.98 -29.18
C ARG A 36 -4.98 -4.00 -29.22
N MET A 37 -5.03 -3.00 -30.09
CA MET A 37 -4.00 -1.96 -30.20
C MET A 37 -3.97 -1.08 -28.96
N TRP A 38 -5.15 -0.67 -28.48
CA TRP A 38 -5.27 0.14 -27.26
C TRP A 38 -4.77 -0.62 -26.04
N HIS A 39 -5.15 -1.91 -25.94
CA HIS A 39 -4.60 -2.79 -24.91
C HIS A 39 -3.07 -2.90 -24.99
N ALA A 40 -2.51 -3.10 -26.18
CA ALA A 40 -1.04 -3.16 -26.34
C ALA A 40 -0.36 -1.87 -25.89
N ILE A 41 -0.94 -0.70 -26.17
CA ILE A 41 -0.41 0.60 -25.74
C ILE A 41 -0.44 0.73 -24.22
N THR A 42 -1.47 0.22 -23.52
CA THR A 42 -1.46 0.24 -22.05
C THR A 42 -0.29 -0.50 -21.41
N LEU A 43 0.38 -1.39 -22.16
CA LEU A 43 1.57 -2.12 -21.73
C LEU A 43 2.88 -1.37 -22.04
N SER A 44 2.81 -0.15 -22.58
CA SER A 44 4.00 0.66 -22.83
C SER A 44 4.67 1.10 -21.52
N PRO A 45 6.00 1.30 -21.51
CA PRO A 45 6.71 1.73 -20.29
C PRO A 45 6.17 3.03 -19.70
N THR A 46 5.75 3.98 -20.54
CA THR A 46 5.20 5.26 -20.09
C THR A 46 3.92 5.04 -19.28
N LEU A 47 2.96 4.30 -19.85
CA LEU A 47 1.69 4.04 -19.17
C LEU A 47 1.86 3.09 -17.99
N GLN A 48 2.75 2.10 -18.07
CA GLN A 48 3.05 1.22 -16.93
C GLN A 48 3.66 2.00 -15.76
N ARG A 49 4.50 3.00 -16.00
CA ARG A 49 4.98 3.93 -14.98
C ARG A 49 3.86 4.80 -14.43
N THR A 50 3.03 5.41 -15.30
CA THR A 50 1.87 6.21 -14.86
C THR A 50 0.87 5.40 -14.03
N LEU A 51 0.69 4.11 -14.34
CA LEU A 51 -0.16 3.17 -13.61
C LEU A 51 0.51 2.56 -12.37
N PHE A 52 1.74 2.97 -12.05
CA PHE A 52 2.55 2.45 -10.93
C PHE A 52 2.86 0.95 -11.02
N PHE A 53 2.81 0.33 -12.20
CA PHE A 53 3.27 -1.05 -12.39
C PHE A 53 4.78 -1.15 -12.60
N GLU A 54 5.37 -0.09 -13.15
CA GLU A 54 6.82 0.03 -13.33
C GLU A 54 7.39 1.20 -12.51
N PRO A 55 8.66 1.09 -12.09
CA PRO A 55 9.32 2.15 -11.36
C PRO A 55 9.59 3.35 -12.26
N ASP A 56 9.24 4.55 -11.78
CA ASP A 56 9.70 5.80 -12.36
C ASP A 56 10.71 6.46 -11.41
N PRO A 57 12.02 6.37 -11.69
CA PRO A 57 13.05 6.98 -10.85
C PRO A 57 13.14 8.50 -11.01
N LEU A 58 12.50 9.07 -12.04
CA LEU A 58 12.52 10.50 -12.33
C LEU A 58 11.24 11.21 -11.85
N SER A 59 10.26 10.45 -11.35
CA SER A 59 9.05 11.02 -10.75
C SER A 59 9.40 11.78 -9.46
N GLU A 60 8.68 12.87 -9.23
CA GLU A 60 8.61 13.47 -7.90
C GLU A 60 8.01 12.47 -6.89
N PRO A 61 8.40 12.54 -5.59
CA PRO A 61 7.82 11.71 -4.54
C PRO A 61 6.30 11.86 -4.45
N THR A 62 5.59 10.84 -4.90
CA THR A 62 4.12 10.83 -4.95
C THR A 62 3.57 9.45 -4.61
N GLN A 63 2.50 9.42 -3.82
CA GLN A 63 1.77 8.19 -3.50
C GLN A 63 0.85 7.82 -4.67
N ASN A 64 0.56 6.53 -4.82
CA ASN A 64 -0.34 6.06 -5.86
C ASN A 64 -1.79 6.56 -5.58
N PRO A 65 -2.34 7.47 -6.40
CA PRO A 65 -3.62 8.11 -6.11
C PRO A 65 -4.80 7.13 -6.11
N LEU A 66 -4.74 6.08 -6.95
CA LEU A 66 -5.77 5.04 -6.94
C LEU A 66 -5.74 4.22 -5.66
N LEU A 67 -4.54 3.92 -5.15
CA LEU A 67 -4.40 3.17 -3.90
C LEU A 67 -4.78 4.02 -2.68
N VAL A 68 -4.46 5.32 -2.68
CA VAL A 68 -4.92 6.26 -1.65
C VAL A 68 -6.45 6.23 -1.53
N GLU A 69 -7.15 6.26 -2.67
CA GLU A 69 -8.61 6.23 -2.72
C GLU A 69 -9.19 4.87 -2.27
N LEU A 70 -8.56 3.76 -2.69
CA LEU A 70 -9.06 2.40 -2.42
C LEU A 70 -8.68 1.87 -1.04
N PHE A 71 -7.56 2.31 -0.49
CA PHE A 71 -7.02 1.85 0.78
C PHE A 71 -6.69 3.02 1.72
N PRO A 72 -7.65 3.92 2.03
CA PRO A 72 -7.38 5.06 2.90
C PRO A 72 -6.59 4.71 4.17
N PRO A 73 -6.85 3.58 4.87
CA PRO A 73 -6.13 3.25 6.10
C PRO A 73 -4.60 3.06 5.97
N PHE A 74 -4.11 2.85 4.76
CA PHE A 74 -2.69 2.66 4.45
C PHE A 74 -2.00 3.96 4.04
N PHE A 75 -2.75 4.99 3.69
CA PHE A 75 -2.23 6.21 3.07
C PHE A 75 -2.58 7.50 3.83
N THR A 76 -3.32 7.45 4.94
CA THR A 76 -3.62 8.65 5.74
C THR A 76 -2.34 9.36 6.17
N ALA A 77 -2.09 10.53 5.58
CA ALA A 77 -0.84 11.25 5.68
C ALA A 77 -1.13 12.73 5.91
N THR A 78 -1.68 13.07 7.07
CA THR A 78 -1.50 14.33 7.82
C THR A 78 -2.33 14.28 9.12
N PRO A 79 -2.02 15.10 10.13
CA PRO A 79 -2.91 15.34 11.27
C PRO A 79 -4.30 15.85 10.85
N GLU A 80 -4.40 16.50 9.69
CA GLU A 80 -5.64 17.00 9.10
C GLU A 80 -6.49 15.84 8.54
N ASP A 81 -5.88 14.88 7.85
CA ASP A 81 -6.55 13.63 7.45
C ASP A 81 -7.00 12.82 8.66
N ALA A 82 -6.19 12.81 9.72
CA ALA A 82 -6.54 12.17 10.99
C ALA A 82 -7.77 12.84 11.62
N GLN A 83 -7.96 14.15 11.43
CA GLN A 83 -9.11 14.91 11.93
C GLN A 83 -10.39 14.65 11.12
N GLU A 84 -10.30 14.53 9.79
CA GLU A 84 -11.44 14.12 8.95
C GLU A 84 -11.85 12.66 9.25
N TYR A 85 -10.86 11.81 9.45
CA TYR A 85 -11.07 10.44 9.91
C TYR A 85 -11.68 10.39 11.33
N GLU A 86 -11.23 11.23 12.26
CA GLU A 86 -11.81 11.38 13.61
C GLU A 86 -13.26 11.90 13.58
N ARG A 87 -13.60 12.79 12.63
CA ARG A 87 -14.99 13.21 12.38
C ARG A 87 -15.86 12.06 11.88
N CYS A 88 -15.34 11.21 11.00
CA CYS A 88 -16.07 10.06 10.45
C CYS A 88 -16.13 8.87 11.41
N PHE A 89 -15.15 8.68 12.29
CA PHE A 89 -14.95 7.44 13.06
C PHE A 89 -14.78 7.61 14.59
N GLY A 90 -14.81 8.83 15.14
CA GLY A 90 -14.79 9.09 16.60
C GLY A 90 -13.41 9.36 17.23
N ARG A 91 -13.40 9.86 18.49
CA ARG A 91 -12.27 10.54 19.19
C ARG A 91 -11.17 9.62 19.78
N TRP A 92 -9.93 10.17 19.82
CA TRP A 92 -8.59 9.61 20.17
C TRP A 92 -7.86 9.01 18.98
N PRO A 93 -6.53 9.22 18.77
CA PRO A 93 -5.90 9.09 17.47
C PRO A 93 -6.05 7.65 16.98
N ALA A 94 -7.10 7.43 16.20
CA ALA A 94 -7.51 6.13 15.75
C ALA A 94 -6.47 5.75 14.72
N TRP A 95 -5.55 4.88 15.11
CA TRP A 95 -4.64 4.26 14.16
C TRP A 95 -5.52 3.72 13.04
N PRO A 96 -5.34 4.23 11.81
CA PRO A 96 -6.35 4.13 10.77
C PRO A 96 -6.59 2.66 10.39
N GLY A 97 -5.56 1.82 10.45
CA GLY A 97 -5.68 0.39 10.25
C GLY A 97 -6.16 -0.34 11.50
N THR A 98 -7.45 -0.33 11.81
CA THR A 98 -8.05 -1.28 12.76
C THR A 98 -8.82 -2.39 12.04
N ALA A 99 -9.11 -3.50 12.72
CA ALA A 99 -9.96 -4.54 12.17
C ALA A 99 -11.35 -4.01 11.77
N SER A 100 -11.94 -3.14 12.59
CA SER A 100 -13.24 -2.52 12.30
C SER A 100 -13.17 -1.60 11.08
N THR A 101 -12.14 -0.77 10.95
CA THR A 101 -11.95 0.06 9.75
C THR A 101 -11.83 -0.79 8.49
N ILE A 102 -10.98 -1.82 8.52
CA ILE A 102 -10.77 -2.70 7.37
C ILE A 102 -12.09 -3.37 6.99
N MET A 103 -12.94 -3.75 7.95
CA MET A 103 -14.27 -4.28 7.70
C MET A 103 -15.24 -3.26 7.08
N LEU A 104 -15.04 -1.96 7.26
CA LEU A 104 -15.89 -0.92 6.65
C LEU A 104 -15.52 -0.61 5.20
N MET A 105 -14.34 -1.02 4.74
CA MET A 105 -13.87 -0.73 3.39
C MET A 105 -14.78 -1.38 2.32
N PRO A 106 -15.05 -0.72 1.18
CA PRO A 106 -15.92 -1.26 0.14
C PRO A 106 -15.52 -2.67 -0.31
N TRP A 107 -14.22 -2.92 -0.35
CA TRP A 107 -13.64 -4.19 -0.76
C TRP A 107 -13.72 -5.32 0.27
N SER A 108 -13.97 -5.01 1.55
CA SER A 108 -14.17 -6.03 2.59
C SER A 108 -15.50 -6.78 2.39
N LYS A 109 -16.49 -6.11 1.78
CA LYS A 109 -17.84 -6.61 1.51
C LYS A 109 -17.88 -7.61 0.34
N ALA A 110 -16.83 -7.66 -0.48
CA ALA A 110 -16.69 -8.56 -1.62
C ALA A 110 -15.32 -9.28 -1.61
N PRO A 111 -15.05 -10.12 -0.59
CA PRO A 111 -13.71 -10.66 -0.35
C PRO A 111 -13.21 -11.53 -1.51
N ASN A 112 -14.10 -12.27 -2.18
CA ASN A 112 -13.73 -13.16 -3.29
C ASN A 112 -13.26 -12.39 -4.54
N THR A 113 -13.75 -11.17 -4.75
CA THR A 113 -13.37 -10.33 -5.89
C THR A 113 -12.08 -9.58 -5.59
N PHE A 114 -11.95 -9.08 -4.37
CA PHE A 114 -10.84 -8.20 -4.02
C PHE A 114 -9.58 -8.94 -3.56
N LYS A 115 -9.73 -10.04 -2.81
CA LYS A 115 -8.58 -10.80 -2.28
C LYS A 115 -7.92 -11.70 -3.32
N ARG A 116 -8.37 -11.69 -4.58
CA ARG A 116 -7.78 -12.47 -5.66
C ARG A 116 -6.27 -12.20 -5.75
N LYS A 117 -5.48 -13.27 -5.92
CA LYS A 117 -4.02 -13.17 -6.00
C LYS A 117 -3.53 -12.38 -7.22
N ASP A 118 -4.33 -12.37 -8.29
CA ASP A 118 -4.04 -11.74 -9.58
C ASP A 118 -4.59 -10.32 -9.71
N ALA A 119 -5.18 -9.76 -8.64
CA ALA A 119 -5.73 -8.42 -8.68
C ALA A 119 -4.63 -7.38 -9.03
N SER A 120 -4.91 -6.50 -9.98
CA SER A 120 -3.95 -5.51 -10.49
C SER A 120 -3.34 -4.65 -9.39
N TRP A 121 -4.16 -4.19 -8.44
CA TRP A 121 -3.70 -3.36 -7.32
C TRP A 121 -2.58 -4.02 -6.51
N ARG A 122 -2.52 -5.37 -6.41
CA ARG A 122 -1.47 -6.07 -5.66
C ARG A 122 -0.07 -5.82 -6.23
N ARG A 123 0.02 -5.56 -7.53
CA ARG A 123 1.27 -5.35 -8.27
C ARG A 123 1.63 -3.88 -8.44
N MET A 124 0.72 -2.98 -8.09
CA MET A 124 0.99 -1.54 -8.15
C MET A 124 1.91 -1.13 -7.02
N LEU A 125 2.93 -0.36 -7.36
CA LEU A 125 3.79 0.35 -6.41
C LEU A 125 2.94 1.30 -5.57
N VAL A 126 3.28 1.38 -4.28
CA VAL A 126 2.56 2.25 -3.33
C VAL A 126 2.94 3.72 -3.49
N MET A 127 4.14 4.00 -3.99
CA MET A 127 4.65 5.34 -4.29
C MET A 127 5.69 5.30 -5.41
N GLN A 128 5.94 6.46 -6.01
CA GLN A 128 7.04 6.70 -6.93
C GLN A 128 7.86 7.92 -6.47
N PRO A 129 9.20 7.90 -6.57
CA PRO A 129 10.01 6.74 -6.94
C PRO A 129 9.81 5.60 -5.91
N PRO A 130 10.07 4.33 -6.29
CA PRO A 130 9.75 3.20 -5.42
C PRO A 130 10.49 3.27 -4.08
N ALA A 131 9.75 3.10 -2.99
CA ALA A 131 10.32 3.00 -1.63
C ALA A 131 11.39 1.90 -1.57
N LYS A 132 12.61 2.31 -1.21
CA LYS A 132 13.80 1.50 -1.00
C LYS A 132 13.94 1.04 0.44
N THR A 133 13.49 1.84 1.39
CA THR A 133 13.64 1.57 2.81
C THR A 133 12.30 1.60 3.53
N MET A 134 12.04 0.58 4.34
CA MET A 134 10.88 0.52 5.23
C MET A 134 11.32 0.16 6.64
N MET A 135 10.94 0.97 7.62
CA MET A 135 11.00 0.59 9.03
C MET A 135 9.70 -0.10 9.43
N ILE A 136 9.81 -1.16 10.21
CA ILE A 136 8.68 -1.76 10.92
C ILE A 136 8.88 -1.50 12.39
N MET A 137 7.86 -0.92 13.04
CA MET A 137 7.86 -0.65 14.47
C MET A 137 6.69 -1.38 15.14
N GLU A 138 6.99 -2.43 15.87
CA GLU A 138 6.01 -3.17 16.68
C GLU A 138 6.00 -2.59 18.11
N THR A 139 4.82 -2.25 18.62
CA THR A 139 4.62 -1.77 19.99
C THR A 139 3.68 -2.71 20.74
N ARG A 140 4.20 -3.40 21.75
CA ARG A 140 3.42 -4.21 22.69
C ARG A 140 3.11 -3.38 23.92
N ARG A 141 1.84 -3.09 24.20
CA ARG A 141 1.46 -2.51 25.49
C ARG A 141 1.47 -3.61 26.54
N LEU A 142 2.20 -3.44 27.63
CA LEU A 142 2.17 -4.34 28.78
C LEU A 142 1.64 -3.60 30.01
N ARG A 143 1.31 -4.34 31.07
CA ARG A 143 0.80 -3.75 32.33
C ARG A 143 1.78 -2.75 32.97
N TYR A 144 3.08 -2.87 32.68
CA TYR A 144 4.15 -2.09 33.31
C TYR A 144 4.94 -1.23 32.30
N GLY A 145 4.38 -0.97 31.12
CA GLY A 145 5.02 -0.14 30.09
C GLY A 145 4.91 -0.74 28.69
N ASP A 146 5.33 0.04 27.70
CA ASP A 146 5.33 -0.36 26.29
C ASP A 146 6.67 -1.02 25.93
N HIS A 147 6.61 -2.10 25.16
CA HIS A 147 7.79 -2.78 24.60
C HIS A 147 7.81 -2.55 23.10
N HIS A 148 8.95 -2.11 22.58
CA HIS A 148 9.11 -1.84 21.17
C HIS A 148 10.05 -2.86 20.52
N ARG A 149 9.73 -3.25 19.29
CA ARG A 149 10.60 -4.05 18.42
C ARG A 149 10.66 -3.34 17.09
N ARG A 150 11.86 -3.20 16.53
CA ARG A 150 12.03 -2.58 15.22
C ARG A 150 12.84 -3.44 14.26
N ALA A 151 12.48 -3.36 12.99
CA ALA A 151 13.24 -3.88 11.86
C ALA A 151 13.37 -2.79 10.80
N VAL A 152 14.49 -2.79 10.10
CA VAL A 152 14.68 -1.93 8.91
C VAL A 152 14.94 -2.85 7.73
N LEU A 153 14.13 -2.68 6.70
CA LEU A 153 14.27 -3.37 5.42
C LEU A 153 14.77 -2.38 4.38
N GLN A 154 15.78 -2.76 3.62
CA GLN A 154 16.39 -1.97 2.55
C GLN A 154 16.20 -2.65 1.19
N ASP A 155 16.60 -2.00 0.11
CA ASP A 155 16.53 -2.51 -1.27
C ASP A 155 15.13 -3.03 -1.66
N LEU A 156 14.10 -2.30 -1.23
CA LEU A 156 12.71 -2.66 -1.50
C LEU A 156 12.19 -2.07 -2.82
N SER A 157 11.09 -2.66 -3.26
CA SER A 157 10.18 -2.11 -4.28
C SER A 157 8.76 -2.49 -3.84
N LEU A 158 8.21 -1.76 -2.88
CA LEU A 158 6.97 -2.16 -2.24
C LEU A 158 5.76 -1.97 -3.16
N CYS A 159 5.08 -3.07 -3.45
CA CYS A 159 3.75 -3.05 -4.04
C CYS A 159 2.68 -3.09 -2.96
N MET A 160 1.45 -2.69 -3.30
CA MET A 160 0.34 -2.72 -2.34
C MET A 160 0.03 -4.13 -1.84
N GLY A 161 0.25 -5.15 -2.65
CA GLY A 161 0.08 -6.54 -2.23
C GLY A 161 1.02 -6.91 -1.08
N ASP A 162 2.29 -6.49 -1.17
CA ASP A 162 3.29 -6.70 -0.12
C ASP A 162 2.84 -6.00 1.17
N LEU A 163 2.45 -4.74 1.07
CA LEU A 163 2.04 -3.93 2.21
C LEU A 163 0.76 -4.45 2.87
N PHE A 164 -0.21 -4.89 2.07
CA PHE A 164 -1.46 -5.48 2.53
C PHE A 164 -1.20 -6.80 3.27
N ASP A 165 -0.39 -7.69 2.69
CA ASP A 165 -0.06 -8.99 3.26
C ASP A 165 0.89 -8.86 4.48
N LEU A 166 1.58 -7.73 4.62
CA LEU A 166 2.31 -7.37 5.83
C LEU A 166 1.38 -6.81 6.91
N ALA A 167 0.51 -5.84 6.65
CA ALA A 167 -0.23 -5.15 7.71
C ALA A 167 -1.49 -5.90 8.18
N VAL A 168 -2.28 -6.45 7.25
CA VAL A 168 -3.61 -7.01 7.57
C VAL A 168 -3.54 -8.23 8.49
N PRO A 169 -2.59 -9.17 8.36
CA PRO A 169 -2.52 -10.32 9.26
C PRO A 169 -2.26 -9.98 10.73
N TRP A 170 -1.83 -8.75 11.03
CA TRP A 170 -1.60 -8.30 12.40
C TRP A 170 -2.88 -7.86 13.09
N LEU A 171 -3.98 -7.72 12.34
CA LEU A 171 -5.25 -7.24 12.85
C LEU A 171 -6.06 -8.37 13.48
N ASP A 172 -6.08 -8.41 14.81
CA ASP A 172 -7.12 -9.01 15.63
C ASP A 172 -8.22 -7.98 15.96
N TYR A 173 -9.46 -8.46 16.10
CA TYR A 173 -10.68 -7.68 16.15
C TYR A 173 -10.73 -6.65 17.30
N PHE A 174 -10.01 -6.89 18.40
CA PHE A 174 -10.23 -6.15 19.65
C PHE A 174 -9.06 -5.31 20.14
N ALA A 175 -7.84 -5.51 19.64
CA ALA A 175 -6.67 -5.05 20.39
C ALA A 175 -5.42 -4.80 19.56
N SER A 176 -5.53 -4.71 18.24
CA SER A 176 -4.41 -4.38 17.36
C SER A 176 -4.78 -3.32 16.33
N SER A 177 -3.80 -2.50 15.99
CA SER A 177 -3.95 -1.45 14.99
C SER A 177 -2.62 -1.18 14.28
N PHE A 178 -2.66 -0.74 13.02
CA PHE A 178 -1.49 -0.27 12.28
C PHE A 178 -1.66 1.16 11.76
N CYS A 179 -0.55 1.82 11.51
CA CYS A 179 -0.50 3.07 10.76
C CYS A 179 0.77 3.08 9.89
N ILE A 180 0.73 3.85 8.81
CA ILE A 180 1.89 4.03 7.93
C ILE A 180 2.28 5.48 7.97
N HIS A 181 3.52 5.74 8.39
CA HIS A 181 4.14 7.04 8.32
C HIS A 181 4.95 7.10 7.04
N TRP A 182 4.60 8.03 6.16
CA TRP A 182 5.33 8.30 4.94
C TRP A 182 6.33 9.40 5.25
N HIS A 183 7.62 9.10 5.09
CA HIS A 183 8.68 10.04 5.41
C HIS A 183 9.11 10.72 4.12
N HIS A 184 9.06 12.05 4.12
CA HIS A 184 9.60 12.84 3.01
C HIS A 184 11.10 13.13 3.17
N ASP A 185 11.67 12.77 4.33
CA ASP A 185 13.08 13.00 4.68
C ASP A 185 13.83 11.67 4.88
N MET A 186 14.92 11.51 4.16
CA MET A 186 15.63 10.24 3.91
C MET A 186 16.32 9.66 5.16
N ASP A 187 16.47 10.46 6.23
CA ASP A 187 17.17 10.06 7.46
C ASP A 187 16.45 8.95 8.25
N GLN A 188 15.14 8.75 8.02
CA GLN A 188 14.33 7.71 8.68
C GLN A 188 13.92 6.54 7.74
N GLY A 189 14.36 6.57 6.48
CA GLY A 189 13.86 5.70 5.39
C GLY A 189 12.61 6.26 4.72
N ASP A 190 12.10 5.61 3.66
CA ASP A 190 10.99 6.16 2.86
C ASP A 190 9.62 6.05 3.55
N LEU A 191 9.43 4.99 4.37
CA LEU A 191 8.21 4.84 5.16
C LEU A 191 8.44 4.00 6.43
N THR A 192 7.52 4.15 7.39
CA THR A 192 7.43 3.32 8.59
C THR A 192 6.06 2.68 8.69
N LEU A 193 6.00 1.35 8.67
CA LEU A 193 4.83 0.59 9.09
C LEU A 193 4.91 0.41 10.62
N ALA A 194 4.11 1.18 11.34
CA ALA A 194 3.98 1.00 12.77
C ALA A 194 2.79 0.08 13.05
N VAL A 195 2.95 -0.85 13.99
CA VAL A 195 1.90 -1.76 14.45
C VAL A 195 1.87 -1.77 15.97
N ARG A 196 0.67 -1.74 16.56
CA ARG A 196 0.44 -1.69 18.01
C ARG A 196 -0.51 -2.78 18.44
N TYR A 197 -0.29 -3.35 19.62
CA TYR A 197 -1.27 -4.24 20.25
C TYR A 197 -1.26 -4.24 21.79
N THR A 198 -2.36 -4.72 22.39
CA THR A 198 -2.56 -4.86 23.84
C THR A 198 -2.37 -6.32 24.32
N PRO A 199 -1.94 -6.56 25.58
CA PRO A 199 -1.56 -7.89 26.05
C PRO A 199 -2.81 -8.76 26.27
N GLY A 200 -2.73 -10.04 25.88
CA GLY A 200 -3.87 -10.99 25.83
C GLY A 200 -4.42 -11.23 24.42
N SER A 201 -4.03 -10.37 23.47
CA SER A 201 -4.38 -10.46 22.04
C SER A 201 -3.16 -10.61 21.14
N SER A 202 -1.99 -10.97 21.71
CA SER A 202 -0.83 -11.25 20.88
C SER A 202 -1.27 -12.29 19.85
N PRO A 203 -1.25 -11.96 18.54
CA PRO A 203 -1.26 -13.00 17.57
C PRO A 203 0.06 -13.70 17.87
N ARG A 204 -0.01 -14.83 18.57
CA ARG A 204 1.05 -15.81 18.45
C ARG A 204 1.31 -15.85 16.95
N LEU A 205 2.57 -15.81 16.55
CA LEU A 205 3.02 -16.14 15.19
C LEU A 205 2.61 -17.58 14.78
N GLU A 206 1.61 -18.17 15.44
CA GLU A 206 0.94 -19.40 15.12
C GLU A 206 -0.06 -19.17 13.98
N LYS A 207 0.49 -19.17 12.76
CA LYS A 207 0.02 -20.07 11.70
C LYS A 207 -1.45 -19.98 11.25
N LYS A 208 -2.20 -18.89 11.44
CA LYS A 208 -3.64 -18.87 11.10
C LYS A 208 -4.10 -17.95 9.96
N PHE A 209 -3.24 -17.07 9.46
CA PHE A 209 -3.55 -16.27 8.26
C PHE A 209 -2.46 -16.45 7.21
N TYR A 210 -2.31 -17.68 6.73
CA TYR A 210 -1.41 -17.99 5.61
C TYR A 210 -1.98 -17.41 4.32
N THR A 211 -1.53 -16.22 3.94
CA THR A 211 -1.57 -15.81 2.55
C THR A 211 -0.48 -16.57 1.80
N ASP A 212 -0.92 -17.41 0.88
CA ASP A 212 -0.14 -18.31 0.04
C ASP A 212 0.62 -17.53 -1.05
N GLY A 213 1.63 -16.77 -0.61
CA GLY A 213 2.49 -15.93 -1.46
C GLY A 213 3.95 -15.95 -1.00
N THR A 214 4.84 -16.40 -1.88
CA THR A 214 6.29 -16.59 -1.64
C THR A 214 6.98 -15.32 -1.15
N ARG A 215 6.62 -14.16 -1.72
CA ARG A 215 7.23 -12.85 -1.42
C ARG A 215 6.87 -12.29 -0.03
N ALA A 216 5.64 -12.50 0.43
CA ALA A 216 5.24 -12.08 1.77
C ALA A 216 6.00 -12.87 2.86
N ASN A 217 6.25 -14.15 2.62
CA ASN A 217 7.06 -14.98 3.52
C ASN A 217 8.54 -14.53 3.50
N GLU A 218 9.09 -14.26 2.32
CA GLU A 218 10.45 -13.71 2.20
C GLU A 218 10.62 -12.39 2.98
N LEU A 219 9.67 -11.45 2.85
CA LEU A 219 9.71 -10.20 3.60
C LEU A 219 9.63 -10.44 5.12
N ARG A 220 8.83 -11.40 5.58
CA ARG A 220 8.75 -11.78 7.01
C ARG A 220 10.05 -12.40 7.50
N ASP A 221 10.66 -13.29 6.75
CA ASP A 221 11.96 -13.88 7.10
C ASP A 221 13.03 -12.78 7.22
N ARG A 222 13.04 -11.82 6.30
CA ARG A 222 13.92 -10.64 6.38
C ARG A 222 13.65 -9.78 7.61
N ILE A 223 12.39 -9.60 8.01
CA ILE A 223 12.02 -8.88 9.23
C ILE A 223 12.57 -9.62 10.45
N ASP A 224 12.36 -10.93 10.55
CA ASP A 224 12.82 -11.72 11.69
C ASP A 224 14.35 -11.72 11.81
N LEU A 225 15.07 -11.70 10.68
CA LEU A 225 16.54 -11.53 10.65
C LEU A 225 17.01 -10.12 11.01
N ALA A 226 16.27 -9.08 10.61
CA ALA A 226 16.64 -7.67 10.81
C ALA A 226 16.24 -7.10 12.17
N VAL A 227 15.49 -7.88 12.96
CA VAL A 227 14.91 -7.41 14.21
C VAL A 227 15.97 -7.14 15.27
N LYS A 228 15.84 -5.97 15.88
CA LYS A 228 16.59 -5.59 17.08
C LYS A 228 15.61 -5.37 18.23
N TRP A 229 15.98 -5.90 19.40
CA TRP A 229 15.27 -5.66 20.64
C TRP A 229 15.77 -4.35 21.25
N GLU A 230 14.87 -3.39 21.43
CA GLU A 230 15.14 -2.16 22.16
C GLU A 230 14.04 -1.96 23.19
N THR A 231 14.37 -2.13 24.47
CA THR A 231 13.44 -1.89 25.57
C THR A 231 13.55 -0.42 25.97
N PHE A 232 12.47 0.33 25.78
CA PHE A 232 12.34 1.68 26.32
C PHE A 232 11.19 1.67 27.33
N ASN A 233 11.51 1.93 28.59
CA ASN A 233 10.47 2.28 29.57
C ASN A 233 10.14 3.75 29.33
N HIS A 234 8.98 4.04 28.75
CA HIS A 234 8.38 5.37 28.93
C HIS A 234 8.00 5.49 30.41
N VAL A 235 8.78 6.29 31.14
CA VAL A 235 8.46 6.79 32.49
C VAL A 235 7.32 7.78 32.40
#